data_AF-A0A243ATV6-F1
#
_entry.id   AF-A0A243ATV6-F1
#
_cell.length_a   1.000
_cell.length_b   1.000
_cell.length_c   1.000
_cell.angle_alpha   90.00
_cell.angle_beta   90.00
_cell.angle_gamma   90.00
#
_symmetry.space_group_name_H-M   'P 1'
#
loop_
_entity.id
_entity.type
_entity.pdbx_description
1 polymer ?
#
loop_
_entity_poly.entity_id
_entity_poly.type
_entity_poly.pdbx_seq_one_letter_code
_entity_poly.pdbx_strand_id
1 'polypeptide(L)' 'MAACTGLACVIFSSWPKGTVVTITTRSGQIIGPATFSQFIANTCAVVFVEEDVITPSSTNTIFISCEDIESVTLTTP' A
#
# COMPACT_ATOMS: atom_id res chain seq x y z
N MET A 1 6.67 19.48 -9.68
CA MET A 1 6.56 18.02 -9.50
C MET A 1 7.23 17.71 -8.17
N ALA A 2 6.46 17.46 -7.12
CA ALA A 2 7.03 17.09 -5.82
C ALA A 2 7.69 15.72 -6.01
N ALA A 3 9.01 15.64 -5.87
CA ALA A 3 9.67 14.35 -5.80
C ALA A 3 9.14 13.67 -4.53
N CYS A 4 8.52 12.50 -4.67
CA CYS A 4 8.08 11.72 -3.51
C CYS A 4 9.33 11.43 -2.65
N THR A 5 9.50 12.16 -1.55
CA THR A 5 10.71 12.09 -0.70
C THR A 5 10.63 11.03 0.38
N GLY A 6 9.45 10.41 0.57
CA GLY A 6 9.24 9.34 1.54
C GLY A 6 10.02 8.08 1.18
N LEU A 7 10.72 7.50 2.17
CA LEU A 7 11.40 6.20 2.05
C LEU A 7 10.44 5.11 1.56
N ALA A 8 9.19 5.11 2.06
CA ALA A 8 8.15 4.20 1.59
C ALA A 8 7.90 4.33 0.08
N CYS A 9 7.90 5.55 -0.48
CA CYS A 9 7.69 5.78 -1.91
C CYS A 9 8.77 5.11 -2.77
N VAL A 10 10.03 5.17 -2.31
CA VAL A 10 11.18 4.55 -3.00
C VAL A 10 11.12 3.02 -2.91
N ILE A 11 10.63 2.50 -1.79
CA ILE A 11 10.42 1.06 -1.62
C ILE A 11 9.32 0.57 -2.56
N PHE A 12 8.16 1.22 -2.56
CA PHE A 12 7.03 0.84 -3.41
C PHE A 12 7.29 1.02 -4.90
N SER A 13 8.12 1.98 -5.29
CA SER A 13 8.54 2.12 -6.69
C SER A 13 9.43 0.98 -7.17
N SER A 14 10.10 0.29 -6.24
CA SER A 14 11.00 -0.84 -6.52
C SER A 14 10.38 -2.21 -6.24
N TRP A 15 9.20 -2.25 -5.64
CA TRP A 15 8.54 -3.48 -5.24
C TRP A 15 7.72 -4.13 -6.36
N PRO A 16 7.65 -5.48 -6.40
CA PRO A 16 6.81 -6.17 -7.35
C PRO A 16 5.34 -6.10 -6.96
N LYS A 17 4.47 -5.76 -7.92
CA LYS A 17 3.02 -5.89 -7.82
C LYS A 17 2.62 -7.34 -7.46
N GLY A 18 1.58 -7.50 -6.65
CA GLY A 18 1.12 -8.78 -6.11
C GLY A 18 1.68 -9.12 -4.72
N THR A 19 2.52 -8.26 -4.14
CA THR A 19 3.06 -8.48 -2.79
C THR A 19 1.99 -8.16 -1.74
N VAL A 20 1.68 -9.12 -0.86
CA VAL A 20 0.77 -8.91 0.26
C VAL A 20 1.51 -8.26 1.41
N VAL A 21 1.02 -7.11 1.84
CA VAL A 21 1.61 -6.33 2.92
C VAL A 21 0.58 -5.78 3.88
N THR A 22 1.05 -5.52 5.08
CA THR A 22 0.34 -4.77 6.11
C THR A 22 1.02 -3.40 6.24
N ILE A 23 0.25 -2.33 6.07
CA ILE A 23 0.74 -0.96 6.11
C ILE A 23 0.39 -0.35 7.47
N THR A 24 1.35 0.28 8.12
CA THR A 24 1.11 1.10 9.30
C THR A 24 1.27 2.57 8.91
N THR A 25 0.19 3.32 9.03
CA THR A 25 0.20 4.77 8.82
C THR A 25 0.89 5.49 9.97
N ARG A 26 1.35 6.72 9.74
CA ARG A 26 1.91 7.60 10.76
C ARG A 26 0.92 7.96 11.88
N SER A 27 -0.38 7.81 11.59
CA SER A 27 -1.45 7.94 12.56
C SER A 27 -1.59 6.72 13.49
N GLY A 28 -0.77 5.68 13.30
CA GLY A 28 -0.86 4.40 14.02
C GLY A 28 -1.99 3.49 13.53
N GLN A 29 -2.70 3.85 12.46
CA GLN A 29 -3.70 2.95 11.86
C GLN A 29 -2.99 1.89 11.02
N ILE A 30 -3.40 0.64 11.24
CA ILE A 30 -2.92 -0.52 10.49
C ILE A 30 -3.94 -0.86 9.41
N ILE A 31 -3.46 -1.06 8.19
CA ILE A 31 -4.26 -1.37 6.99
C ILE A 31 -3.72 -2.67 6.39
N GLY A 32 -4.56 -3.70 6.26
CA GLY A 32 -4.21 -4.96 5.60
C GLY A 32 -4.70 -6.21 6.34
N PRO A 33 -4.43 -7.40 5.77
CA PRO A 33 -3.49 -7.69 4.68
C PRO A 33 -4.01 -7.26 3.30
N ALA A 34 -3.26 -6.40 2.61
CA ALA A 34 -3.63 -5.87 1.30
C ALA A 34 -2.57 -6.18 0.24
N THR A 35 -3.00 -6.42 -0.99
CA THR A 35 -2.11 -6.75 -2.11
C THR A 35 -1.66 -5.49 -2.81
N PHE A 36 -0.35 -5.25 -2.89
CA PHE A 36 0.20 -4.13 -3.65
C PHE A 36 -0.15 -4.26 -5.13
N SER A 37 -0.90 -3.30 -5.65
CA SER A 37 -1.37 -3.30 -7.03
C SER A 37 -0.49 -2.42 -7.91
N GLN A 38 -0.33 -1.15 -7.56
CA GLN A 38 0.50 -0.21 -8.30
C GLN A 38 0.92 1.00 -7.47
N PHE A 39 2.00 1.67 -7.89
CA PHE A 39 2.46 2.95 -7.35
C PHE A 39 2.25 4.07 -8.38
N ILE A 40 1.60 5.16 -7.96
CA ILE A 40 1.32 6.34 -8.76
C ILE A 40 2.32 7.44 -8.39
N ALA A 41 3.41 7.53 -9.17
CA ALA A 41 4.47 8.52 -8.95
C ALA A 41 3.99 9.98 -9.10
N ASN A 42 2.90 10.23 -9.83
CA ASN A 42 2.37 11.58 -10.04
C ASN A 42 1.75 12.18 -8.77
N THR A 43 1.17 11.33 -7.91
CA THR A 43 0.47 11.75 -6.67
C THR A 43 1.13 11.16 -5.42
N CYS A 44 2.28 10.50 -5.55
CA CYS A 44 2.94 9.78 -4.46
C CYS A 44 1.98 8.82 -3.73
N ALA A 45 1.06 8.21 -4.47
CA ALA A 45 0.03 7.34 -3.90
C ALA A 45 0.31 5.88 -4.25
N VAL A 46 0.09 5.00 -3.29
CA VAL A 46 0.19 3.55 -3.43
C VAL A 46 -1.22 2.99 -3.45
N VAL A 47 -1.49 2.12 -4.41
CA VAL A 47 -2.76 1.44 -4.57
C VAL A 47 -2.60 0.01 -4.07
N PHE A 48 -3.41 -0.33 -3.08
CA PHE A 48 -3.55 -1.70 -2.59
C PHE A 48 -4.93 -2.23 -2.91
N VAL A 49 -5.01 -3.54 -3.08
CA VAL A 49 -6.26 -4.26 -3.32
C VAL A 49 -6.39 -5.31 -2.23
N GLU A 50 -7.40 -5.16 -1.39
CA GLU A 50 -7.84 -6.22 -0.49
C GLU A 50 -8.84 -7.10 -1.23
N GLU A 51 -8.55 -8.39 -1.25
CA GLU A 51 -9.49 -9.40 -1.73
C GLU A 51 -10.14 -10.02 -0.49
N ASP A 52 -11.35 -9.56 -0.16
CA ASP A 52 -12.09 -10.11 0.95
C ASP A 52 -12.66 -11.48 0.54
N VAL A 53 -12.36 -12.50 1.34
CA VAL A 53 -12.75 -13.90 1.10
C VAL A 53 -14.24 -14.15 1.39
N ILE A 54 -14.99 -13.16 1.86
CA ILE A 54 -16.38 -13.33 2.25
C ILE A 54 -17.31 -12.92 1.10
N THR A 55 -18.09 -13.87 0.60
CA THR A 55 -19.11 -13.63 -0.43
C THR A 55 -20.21 -12.69 0.09
N PRO A 56 -20.53 -11.59 -0.61
CA PRO A 56 -20.08 -11.21 -1.95
C PRO A 56 -18.69 -10.58 -1.95
N SER A 57 -17.80 -11.11 -2.81
CA SER A 57 -16.41 -10.68 -2.97
C SER A 57 -16.35 -9.17 -3.18
N SER A 58 -16.01 -8.46 -2.11
CA SER A 58 -15.87 -7.01 -2.15
C SER A 58 -14.40 -6.72 -2.38
N THR A 59 -14.05 -6.38 -3.62
CA THR A 59 -12.71 -5.89 -3.96
C THR A 59 -12.56 -4.49 -3.40
N ASN A 60 -11.93 -4.37 -2.23
CA ASN A 60 -11.72 -3.08 -1.61
C ASN A 60 -10.40 -2.52 -2.13
N THR A 61 -10.46 -1.38 -2.84
CA THR A 61 -9.27 -0.71 -3.34
C THR A 61 -8.89 0.40 -2.39
N ILE A 62 -7.72 0.29 -1.78
CA ILE A 62 -7.19 1.26 -0.83
C ILE A 62 -6.19 2.15 -1.54
N PHE A 63 -6.37 3.45 -1.36
CA PHE A 63 -5.44 4.47 -1.83
C PHE A 63 -4.81 5.14 -0.62
N ILE A 64 -3.49 5.07 -0.51
CA ILE A 64 -2.73 5.69 0.56
C ILE A 64 -1.50 6.40 0.02
N SER A 65 -1.26 7.62 0.48
CA SER A 65 -0.05 8.36 0.15
C SER A 65 1.15 7.71 0.82
N CYS A 66 2.24 7.50 0.09
CA CYS A 66 3.47 6.93 0.66
C CYS A 66 4.14 7.87 1.67
N GLU A 67 3.74 9.14 1.73
CA GLU A 67 4.17 10.10 2.76
C GLU A 67 3.48 9.88 4.11
N ASP A 68 2.28 9.31 4.11
CA ASP A 68 1.52 8.96 5.31
C ASP A 68 1.86 7.56 5.86
N ILE A 69 2.66 6.80 5.13
CA ILE A 69 3.11 5.47 5.54
C ILE A 69 4.32 5.61 6.46
N GLU A 70 4.20 5.05 7.67
CA GLU A 70 5.29 5.01 8.62
C GLU A 70 6.10 3.71 8.49
N SER A 71 5.42 2.58 8.32
CA SER A 71 6.09 1.29 8.10
C SER A 71 5.24 0.34 7.26
N VAL A 72 5.92 -0.64 6.67
CA VAL A 72 5.29 -1.68 5.85
C VAL A 72 5.86 -3.01 6.29
N THR A 73 4.98 -3.94 6.65
CA THR A 73 5.34 -5.28 7.06
C THR A 73 4.93 -6.25 5.96
N LEU A 74 5.89 -7.06 5.50
CA LEU A 74 5.60 -8.14 4.57
C LEU A 74 4.86 -9.24 5.31
N THR A 75 3.64 -9.53 4.89
CA THR A 75 2.84 -10.65 5.38
C THR A 75 3.06 -11.81 4.42
N THR A 76 4.14 -12.57 4.62
CA THR A 76 4.30 -13.87 3.98
C THR A 76 3.36 -14.87 4.63
N PRO A 77 2.58 -15.65 3.87
CA PRO A 77 1.81 -16.77 4.42
C PRO A 77 2.70 -17.84 5.04
#